data_AF-A0A7J4IF77-F1
#
_entry.id   AF-A0A7J4IF77-F1
#
_cell.length_a   1.000
_cell.length_b   1.000
_cell.length_c   1.000
_cell.angle_alpha   90.00
_cell.angle_beta   90.00
_cell.angle_gamma   90.00
#
_symmetry.space_group_name_H-M   'P 1'
#
loop_
_entity.id
_entity.type
_entity.pdbx_description
1 polymer ?
#
loop_
_entity_poly.entity_id
_entity_poly.type
_entity_poly.pdbx_seq_one_letter_code
_entity_poly.pdbx_strand_id
1 'polypeptide(L)'
;KEVRVFKQFLKGIGCYGAEAEIEGFSGYLCEIIVLKYGTFQQLIEQVCQWNYGEKLALDKRIPADFTTPLIFIDPVDPERNVASAVSLEKFNLLIKACQDYKKKPRLSFFFPNTLQPWTLQEIKKQIGSREFIGVKFPKPIIIPENLYPQIRKSVRSIRELCEQYGFPILNATFTVEKDEVYIILEPQTMTISKTVVHSGPPATLKKNADDFLKKWIDNSRTVTKPYEKDKRWYVEIEREFTNIRILLEDQVKKVSLGKNIDVDILKDLTVVDTNELLREHLRAFWTLYLDQRMSWER
;
A
#
# COMPACT_ATOMS: atom_id res chain seq x y z
N LYS A 1 -6.95 -9.91 33.16
CA LYS A 1 -7.26 -11.11 32.32
C LYS A 1 -7.64 -10.68 30.91
N GLU A 2 -8.68 -9.86 30.77
CA GLU A 2 -9.20 -9.30 29.52
C GLU A 2 -8.13 -8.72 28.57
N VAL A 3 -7.19 -7.92 29.10
CA VAL A 3 -6.08 -7.37 28.30
C VAL A 3 -5.27 -8.46 27.60
N ARG A 4 -4.96 -9.57 28.28
CA ARG A 4 -4.17 -10.66 27.68
C ARG A 4 -4.95 -11.37 26.57
N VAL A 5 -6.27 -11.54 26.75
CA VAL A 5 -7.16 -12.12 25.74
C VAL A 5 -7.20 -11.22 24.51
N PHE A 6 -7.38 -9.90 24.69
CA PHE A 6 -7.40 -8.96 23.57
C PHE A 6 -6.05 -8.87 22.84
N LYS A 7 -4.92 -8.79 23.57
CA LYS A 7 -3.58 -8.84 22.98
C LYS A 7 -3.37 -10.14 22.18
N GLN A 8 -3.82 -11.29 22.69
CA GLN A 8 -3.72 -12.56 21.98
C GLN A 8 -4.60 -12.60 20.73
N PHE A 9 -5.82 -12.06 20.80
CA PHE A 9 -6.71 -11.91 19.64
C PHE A 9 -6.02 -11.09 18.55
N LEU A 10 -5.50 -9.91 18.92
CA LEU A 10 -4.77 -9.03 18.01
C LEU A 10 -3.54 -9.71 17.39
N LYS A 11 -2.80 -10.52 18.15
CA LYS A 11 -1.69 -11.32 17.62
C LYS A 11 -2.16 -12.34 16.59
N GLY A 12 -3.22 -13.09 16.89
CA GLY A 12 -3.75 -14.11 15.97
C GLY A 12 -4.30 -13.52 14.66
N ILE A 13 -4.79 -12.28 14.69
CA ILE A 13 -5.25 -11.57 13.48
C ILE A 13 -4.17 -10.68 12.84
N GLY A 14 -2.94 -10.66 13.36
CA GLY A 14 -1.83 -9.87 12.78
C GLY A 14 -1.99 -8.34 12.94
N CYS A 15 -2.59 -7.89 14.04
CA CYS A 15 -2.83 -6.49 14.37
C CYS A 15 -2.11 -6.00 15.66
N TYR A 16 -1.39 -6.87 16.37
CA TYR A 16 -0.71 -6.48 17.61
C TYR A 16 0.70 -5.95 17.33
N GLY A 17 1.00 -4.74 17.83
CA GLY A 17 2.29 -4.06 17.64
C GLY A 17 2.12 -2.70 16.98
N ALA A 18 2.84 -1.68 17.47
CA ALA A 18 2.78 -0.30 16.96
C ALA A 18 4.06 0.10 16.20
N GLU A 19 5.00 -0.82 16.07
CA GLU A 19 6.16 -0.73 15.21
C GLU A 19 5.76 -0.50 13.75
N ALA A 20 6.64 0.18 13.00
CA ALA A 20 6.38 0.58 11.63
C ALA A 20 6.17 -0.59 10.66
N GLU A 21 6.59 -1.80 11.03
CA GLU A 21 6.30 -3.03 10.29
C GLU A 21 4.82 -3.39 10.31
N ILE A 22 4.18 -3.27 11.48
CA ILE A 22 2.82 -3.75 11.71
C ILE A 22 1.78 -2.64 11.55
N GLU A 23 2.09 -1.42 12.02
CA GLU A 23 1.14 -0.29 12.08
C GLU A 23 -0.18 -0.67 12.75
N GLY A 24 -0.10 -1.38 13.87
CA GLY A 24 -1.24 -1.93 14.61
C GLY A 24 -1.39 -1.35 16.03
N PHE A 25 -1.94 -2.17 16.92
CA PHE A 25 -2.36 -1.77 18.26
C PHE A 25 -1.24 -1.99 19.28
N SER A 26 -0.79 -0.91 19.92
CA SER A 26 0.24 -0.97 20.97
C SER A 26 -0.27 -1.67 22.23
N GLY A 27 0.65 -2.16 23.07
CA GLY A 27 0.30 -2.77 24.35
C GLY A 27 -0.49 -1.84 25.27
N TYR A 28 -0.11 -0.55 25.31
CA TYR A 28 -0.80 0.49 26.06
C TYR A 28 -2.20 0.78 25.51
N LEU A 29 -2.33 0.89 24.18
CA LEU A 29 -3.63 1.06 23.53
C LEU A 29 -4.60 -0.08 23.87
N CYS A 30 -4.11 -1.32 23.90
CA CYS A 30 -4.91 -2.48 24.30
C CYS A 30 -5.44 -2.35 25.74
N GLU A 31 -4.62 -1.85 26.66
CA GLU A 31 -4.98 -1.69 28.06
C GLU A 31 -6.08 -0.65 28.24
N ILE A 32 -5.92 0.53 27.64
CA ILE A 32 -6.91 1.61 27.77
C ILE A 32 -8.23 1.31 27.04
N ILE A 33 -8.20 0.60 25.91
CA ILE A 33 -9.43 0.11 25.25
C ILE A 33 -10.18 -0.86 26.15
N VAL A 34 -9.47 -1.82 26.75
CA VAL A 34 -10.09 -2.78 27.67
C VAL A 34 -10.60 -2.09 28.93
N LEU A 35 -9.89 -1.09 29.47
CA LEU A 35 -10.39 -0.28 30.58
C LEU A 35 -11.68 0.45 30.22
N LYS A 36 -11.78 0.98 28.99
CA LYS A 36 -12.99 1.68 28.51
C LYS A 36 -14.21 0.76 28.40
N TYR A 37 -14.03 -0.45 27.88
CA TYR A 37 -15.15 -1.37 27.59
C TYR A 37 -15.34 -2.48 28.64
N GLY A 38 -14.44 -2.63 29.59
CA GLY A 38 -14.53 -3.58 30.70
C GLY A 38 -14.11 -5.01 30.32
N THR A 39 -14.84 -5.64 29.41
CA THR A 39 -14.62 -7.05 29.03
C THR A 39 -14.25 -7.23 27.57
N PHE A 40 -13.57 -8.34 27.24
CA PHE A 40 -13.27 -8.68 25.85
C PHE A 40 -14.54 -8.80 25.01
N GLN A 41 -15.61 -9.39 25.56
CA GLN A 41 -16.88 -9.54 24.83
C GLN A 41 -17.51 -8.17 24.49
N GLN A 42 -17.61 -7.27 25.47
CA GLN A 42 -18.12 -5.92 25.24
C GLN A 42 -17.24 -5.14 24.25
N LEU A 43 -15.92 -5.29 24.35
CA LEU A 43 -14.97 -4.69 23.41
C LEU A 43 -15.29 -5.15 21.97
N ILE A 44 -15.41 -6.46 21.73
CA ILE A 44 -15.74 -6.99 20.39
C ILE A 44 -17.05 -6.39 19.87
N GLU A 45 -18.08 -6.32 20.71
CA GLU A 45 -19.39 -5.76 20.33
C GLU A 45 -19.31 -4.29 19.91
N GLN A 46 -18.50 -3.49 20.62
CA GLN A 46 -18.30 -2.07 20.34
C GLN A 46 -17.44 -1.84 19.10
N VAL A 47 -16.35 -2.59 18.96
CA VAL A 47 -15.44 -2.50 17.79
C VAL A 47 -16.17 -2.80 16.48
N CYS A 48 -17.15 -3.70 16.49
CA CYS A 48 -17.97 -3.98 15.30
C CYS A 48 -18.72 -2.75 14.75
N GLN A 49 -18.91 -1.70 15.58
CA GLN A 49 -19.64 -0.47 15.24
C GLN A 49 -18.73 0.71 14.94
N TRP A 50 -17.41 0.55 15.09
CA TRP A 50 -16.47 1.64 14.83
C TRP A 50 -16.51 2.07 13.37
N ASN A 51 -16.37 3.38 13.16
CA ASN A 51 -16.25 3.99 11.84
C ASN A 51 -14.91 4.72 11.73
N TYR A 52 -14.51 5.07 10.51
CA TYR A 52 -13.31 5.88 10.32
C TYR A 52 -13.40 7.18 11.15
N GLY A 53 -12.33 7.47 11.91
CA GLY A 53 -12.29 8.62 12.80
C GLY A 53 -12.98 8.39 14.14
N GLU A 54 -13.20 7.13 14.56
CA GLU A 54 -13.78 6.79 15.85
C GLU A 54 -13.00 7.46 17.00
N LYS A 55 -13.71 8.18 17.88
CA LYS A 55 -13.12 8.97 18.97
C LYS A 55 -13.40 8.33 20.32
N LEU A 56 -12.34 7.92 21.00
CA LEU A 56 -12.37 7.27 22.31
C LEU A 56 -11.56 8.08 23.34
N ALA A 57 -12.07 8.12 24.57
CA ALA A 57 -11.39 8.64 25.74
C ALA A 57 -11.88 7.89 26.99
N LEU A 58 -11.07 7.87 28.06
CA LEU A 58 -11.49 7.35 29.37
C LEU A 58 -12.31 8.37 30.17
N ASP A 59 -12.11 9.66 29.91
CA ASP A 59 -12.85 10.75 30.55
C ASP A 59 -13.57 11.63 29.52
N LYS A 60 -14.26 12.68 30.01
CA LYS A 60 -15.10 13.57 29.19
C LYS A 60 -14.31 14.65 28.44
N ARG A 61 -12.99 14.51 28.26
CA ARG A 61 -12.18 15.52 27.58
C ARG A 61 -12.55 15.61 26.10
N ILE A 62 -12.54 16.83 25.57
CA ILE A 62 -12.79 17.09 24.15
C ILE A 62 -11.45 16.92 23.41
N PRO A 63 -11.37 16.01 22.43
CA PRO A 63 -10.13 15.67 21.75
C PRO A 63 -9.59 16.81 20.85
N ALA A 64 -8.28 16.82 20.64
CA ALA A 64 -7.67 17.49 19.48
C ALA A 64 -8.17 16.87 18.16
N ASP A 65 -8.14 17.65 17.08
CA ASP A 65 -8.65 17.19 15.78
C ASP A 65 -7.58 16.38 15.05
N PHE A 66 -7.80 15.06 14.95
CA PHE A 66 -6.91 14.14 14.26
C PHE A 66 -7.60 13.54 13.04
N THR A 67 -6.87 13.37 11.95
CA THR A 67 -7.34 12.69 10.73
C THR A 67 -6.76 11.27 10.65
N THR A 68 -7.13 10.41 11.61
CA THR A 68 -6.66 9.03 11.72
C THR A 68 -7.84 8.07 11.86
N PRO A 69 -7.70 6.77 11.49
CA PRO A 69 -8.82 5.83 11.51
C PRO A 69 -9.39 5.60 12.91
N LEU A 70 -8.52 5.60 13.93
CA LEU A 70 -8.89 5.53 15.34
C LEU A 70 -8.21 6.66 16.10
N ILE A 71 -8.94 7.26 17.03
CA ILE A 71 -8.46 8.31 17.92
C ILE A 71 -8.73 7.84 19.34
N PHE A 72 -7.67 7.59 20.12
CA PHE A 72 -7.80 7.36 21.55
C PHE A 72 -6.97 8.40 22.29
N ILE A 73 -7.64 9.32 22.97
CA ILE A 73 -6.97 10.39 23.73
C ILE A 73 -6.27 9.81 24.95
N ASP A 74 -4.98 10.11 25.09
CA ASP A 74 -4.20 9.66 26.23
C ASP A 74 -4.76 10.26 27.53
N PRO A 75 -5.11 9.45 28.55
CA PRO A 75 -5.57 9.96 29.84
C PRO A 75 -4.55 10.89 30.53
N VAL A 76 -3.26 10.74 30.20
CA VAL A 76 -2.17 11.55 30.76
C VAL A 76 -1.89 12.81 29.94
N ASP A 77 -2.08 12.76 28.62
CA ASP A 77 -1.75 13.85 27.68
C ASP A 77 -2.86 14.05 26.62
N PRO A 78 -3.74 15.06 26.78
CA PRO A 78 -4.85 15.31 25.87
C PRO A 78 -4.47 15.57 24.40
N GLU A 79 -3.23 16.03 24.15
CA GLU A 79 -2.74 16.33 22.80
C GLU A 79 -2.20 15.09 22.08
N ARG A 80 -2.24 13.92 22.73
CA ARG A 80 -1.70 12.68 22.20
C ARG A 80 -2.80 11.70 21.80
N ASN A 81 -2.79 11.33 20.51
CA ASN A 81 -3.52 10.14 20.03
C ASN A 81 -2.68 8.87 20.26
N VAL A 82 -3.09 8.02 21.20
CA VAL A 82 -2.44 6.73 21.49
C VAL A 82 -2.53 5.74 20.31
N ALA A 83 -3.52 5.93 19.44
CA ALA A 83 -3.76 5.10 18.26
C ALA A 83 -3.09 5.64 16.98
N SER A 84 -2.18 6.61 17.07
CA SER A 84 -1.54 7.24 15.90
C SER A 84 -0.80 6.26 14.98
N ALA A 85 -0.34 5.12 15.51
CA ALA A 85 0.34 4.07 14.75
C ALA A 85 -0.61 3.12 14.02
N VAL A 86 -1.91 3.12 14.35
CA VAL A 86 -2.89 2.20 13.76
C VAL A 86 -3.21 2.64 12.32
N SER A 87 -2.83 1.82 11.34
CA SER A 87 -3.17 2.07 9.94
C SER A 87 -4.65 1.80 9.66
N LEU A 88 -5.15 2.37 8.55
CA LEU A 88 -6.51 2.10 8.08
C LEU A 88 -6.72 0.59 7.80
N GLU A 89 -5.70 -0.08 7.28
CA GLU A 89 -5.74 -1.53 7.02
C GLU A 89 -5.93 -2.31 8.33
N LYS A 90 -5.12 -2.07 9.36
CA LYS A 90 -5.23 -2.79 10.64
C LYS A 90 -6.51 -2.45 11.39
N PHE A 91 -6.98 -1.20 11.28
CA PHE A 91 -8.27 -0.79 11.80
C PHE A 91 -9.42 -1.60 11.17
N ASN A 92 -9.49 -1.64 9.83
CA ASN A 92 -10.50 -2.39 9.10
C ASN A 92 -10.40 -3.90 9.35
N LEU A 93 -9.17 -4.43 9.44
CA LEU A 93 -8.91 -5.84 9.72
C LEU A 93 -9.43 -6.24 11.10
N LEU A 94 -9.23 -5.40 12.13
CA LEU A 94 -9.79 -5.64 13.45
C LEU A 94 -11.33 -5.63 13.42
N ILE A 95 -11.96 -4.64 12.78
CA ILE A 95 -13.43 -4.57 12.67
C ILE A 95 -13.97 -5.84 12.02
N LYS A 96 -13.38 -6.26 10.89
CA LYS A 96 -13.75 -7.48 10.18
C LYS A 96 -13.58 -8.73 11.05
N ALA A 97 -12.45 -8.85 11.75
CA ALA A 97 -12.20 -9.95 12.68
C ALA A 97 -13.23 -10.01 13.81
N CYS A 98 -13.59 -8.87 14.40
CA CYS A 98 -14.61 -8.78 15.45
C CYS A 98 -15.99 -9.21 14.93
N GLN A 99 -16.37 -8.77 13.72
CA GLN A 99 -17.64 -9.15 13.09
C GLN A 99 -17.70 -10.65 12.81
N ASP A 100 -16.61 -11.24 12.31
CA ASP A 100 -16.55 -12.67 12.00
C ASP A 100 -16.48 -13.52 13.28
N TYR A 101 -15.73 -13.07 14.28
CA TYR A 101 -15.66 -13.72 15.59
C TYR A 101 -17.04 -13.74 16.26
N LYS A 102 -17.80 -12.64 16.19
CA LYS A 102 -19.17 -12.56 16.73
C LYS A 102 -20.11 -13.57 16.05
N LYS A 103 -19.95 -13.79 14.74
CA LYS A 103 -20.77 -14.75 13.99
C LYS A 103 -20.40 -16.19 14.29
N LYS A 104 -19.10 -16.51 14.34
CA LYS A 104 -18.61 -17.87 14.58
C LYS A 104 -17.29 -17.84 15.34
N PRO A 105 -17.32 -17.82 16.69
CA PRO A 105 -16.13 -17.84 17.52
C PRO A 105 -15.28 -19.09 17.25
N ARG A 106 -13.97 -18.93 17.09
CA ARG A 106 -13.00 -20.03 16.93
C ARG A 106 -11.68 -19.70 17.62
N LEU A 107 -10.93 -20.74 17.98
CA LEU A 107 -9.57 -20.57 18.53
C LEU A 107 -8.58 -20.00 17.52
N SER A 108 -8.81 -20.18 16.22
CA SER A 108 -7.95 -19.67 15.14
C SER A 108 -7.82 -18.15 15.09
N PHE A 109 -8.76 -17.39 15.69
CA PHE A 109 -8.62 -15.95 15.86
C PHE A 109 -7.51 -15.57 16.85
N PHE A 110 -7.18 -16.47 17.77
CA PHE A 110 -6.15 -16.29 18.78
C PHE A 110 -4.87 -17.03 18.38
N PHE A 111 -5.02 -18.20 17.78
CA PHE A 111 -3.95 -19.13 17.43
C PHE A 111 -4.19 -19.65 16.01
N PRO A 112 -3.96 -18.83 14.97
CA PRO A 112 -4.12 -19.25 13.59
C PRO A 112 -3.12 -20.36 13.25
N ASN A 113 -3.49 -21.23 12.31
CA ASN A 113 -2.57 -22.22 11.79
C ASN A 113 -1.36 -21.52 11.14
N THR A 114 -0.18 -22.14 11.27
CA THR A 114 1.00 -21.65 10.58
C THR A 114 0.76 -21.70 9.07
N LEU A 115 1.12 -20.61 8.39
CA LEU A 115 1.03 -20.58 6.94
C LEU A 115 1.93 -21.66 6.36
N GLN A 116 1.33 -22.58 5.61
CA GLN A 116 2.06 -23.50 4.75
C GLN A 116 2.12 -22.87 3.35
N PRO A 117 3.30 -22.40 2.89
CA PRO A 117 3.40 -21.79 1.57
C PRO A 117 3.02 -22.81 0.49
N TRP A 118 2.19 -22.38 -0.44
CA TRP A 118 1.86 -23.16 -1.62
C TRP A 118 3.11 -23.53 -2.42
N THR A 119 3.01 -24.58 -3.22
CA THR A 119 4.04 -24.91 -4.21
C THR A 119 4.10 -23.85 -5.30
N LEU A 120 5.24 -23.72 -6.00
CA LEU A 120 5.36 -22.79 -7.13
C LEU A 120 4.35 -23.10 -8.25
N GLN A 121 4.00 -24.37 -8.45
CA GLN A 121 3.00 -24.78 -9.42
C GLN A 121 1.61 -24.26 -9.06
N GLU A 122 1.21 -24.38 -7.79
CA GLU A 122 -0.05 -23.83 -7.29
C GLU A 122 -0.07 -22.31 -7.37
N ILE A 123 1.01 -21.63 -6.97
CA ILE A 123 1.12 -20.16 -7.07
C ILE A 123 0.95 -19.72 -8.53
N LYS A 124 1.67 -20.36 -9.46
CA LYS A 124 1.57 -20.06 -10.90
C LYS A 124 0.14 -20.26 -11.41
N LYS A 125 -0.53 -21.33 -10.98
CA LYS A 125 -1.94 -21.60 -11.30
C LYS A 125 -2.87 -20.50 -10.78
N GLN A 126 -2.65 -20.03 -9.55
CA GLN A 126 -3.47 -18.98 -8.92
C GLN A 126 -3.22 -17.61 -9.55
N ILE A 127 -1.97 -17.27 -9.90
CA ILE A 127 -1.64 -16.07 -10.69
C ILE A 127 -2.43 -16.07 -12.01
N GLY A 128 -2.49 -17.22 -12.68
CA GLY A 128 -3.24 -17.38 -13.93
C GLY A 128 -2.62 -16.54 -15.05
N SER A 129 -3.43 -15.69 -15.70
CA SER A 129 -2.99 -14.78 -16.76
C SER A 129 -2.56 -13.40 -16.25
N ARG A 130 -2.58 -13.17 -14.94
CA ARG A 130 -2.16 -11.89 -14.37
C ARG A 130 -0.66 -11.72 -14.54
N GLU A 131 -0.26 -10.49 -14.86
CA GLU A 131 1.13 -10.11 -14.98
C GLU A 131 1.52 -9.24 -13.80
N PHE A 132 2.72 -9.48 -13.30
CA PHE A 132 3.37 -8.75 -12.24
C PHE A 132 4.72 -8.25 -12.72
N ILE A 133 5.07 -7.06 -12.26
CA ILE A 133 6.41 -6.50 -12.41
C ILE A 133 6.87 -5.95 -11.07
N GLY A 134 8.16 -6.07 -10.79
CA GLY A 134 8.73 -5.63 -9.54
C GLY A 134 10.04 -4.91 -9.70
N VAL A 135 10.42 -4.26 -8.62
CA VAL A 135 11.71 -3.61 -8.43
C VAL A 135 12.36 -4.26 -7.23
N LYS A 136 13.57 -4.77 -7.42
CA LYS A 136 14.34 -5.50 -6.42
C LYS A 136 15.65 -4.76 -6.14
N PHE A 137 15.99 -4.60 -4.87
CA PHE A 137 17.25 -3.95 -4.44
C PHE A 137 17.74 -4.49 -3.09
N PRO A 138 19.03 -4.33 -2.76
CA PRO A 138 19.58 -4.72 -1.45
C PRO A 138 18.85 -4.04 -0.29
N LYS A 139 18.61 -4.77 0.79
CA LYS A 139 17.96 -4.23 1.99
C LYS A 139 18.89 -3.23 2.69
N PRO A 140 18.47 -1.97 2.90
CA PRO A 140 19.24 -1.00 3.68
C PRO A 140 19.47 -1.48 5.12
N ILE A 141 20.70 -1.34 5.62
CA ILE A 141 21.07 -1.71 7.01
C ILE A 141 20.66 -0.58 7.96
N ILE A 142 19.36 -0.53 8.27
CA ILE A 142 18.74 0.46 9.17
C ILE A 142 17.66 -0.19 10.03
N ILE A 143 17.28 0.49 11.12
CA ILE A 143 16.22 0.01 12.02
C ILE A 143 14.85 -0.04 11.32
N PRO A 144 13.94 -0.96 11.71
CA PRO A 144 12.60 -1.11 11.12
C PRO A 144 11.79 0.19 11.05
N GLU A 145 11.91 1.05 12.07
CA GLU A 145 11.21 2.34 12.19
C GLU A 145 11.59 3.32 11.08
N ASN A 146 12.80 3.17 10.51
CA ASN A 146 13.23 3.92 9.35
C ASN A 146 13.03 3.15 8.04
N LEU A 147 13.13 1.82 8.08
CA LEU A 147 13.06 0.95 6.90
C LEU A 147 11.65 0.92 6.29
N TYR A 148 10.66 0.50 7.06
CA TYR A 148 9.31 0.27 6.55
C TYR A 148 8.62 1.54 6.01
N PRO A 149 8.74 2.72 6.67
CA PRO A 149 8.19 3.95 6.11
C PRO A 149 8.85 4.35 4.80
N GLN A 150 10.15 4.08 4.63
CA GLN A 150 10.85 4.34 3.38
C GLN A 150 10.43 3.39 2.27
N ILE A 151 10.26 2.09 2.56
CA ILE A 151 9.77 1.15 1.55
C ILE A 151 8.34 1.51 1.13
N ARG A 152 7.45 1.87 2.08
CA ARG A 152 6.10 2.35 1.74
C ARG A 152 6.14 3.63 0.90
N LYS A 153 7.07 4.54 1.16
CA LYS A 153 7.31 5.70 0.30
C LYS A 153 7.72 5.25 -1.10
N SER A 154 8.69 4.34 -1.24
CA SER A 154 9.11 3.80 -2.53
C SER A 154 7.96 3.18 -3.31
N VAL A 155 7.11 2.36 -2.66
CA VAL A 155 5.93 1.75 -3.31
C VAL A 155 5.01 2.83 -3.88
N ARG A 156 4.71 3.88 -3.12
CA ARG A 156 3.90 5.02 -3.59
C ARG A 156 4.57 5.74 -4.76
N SER A 157 5.84 6.12 -4.61
CA SER A 157 6.60 6.83 -5.63
C SER A 157 6.68 6.07 -6.95
N ILE A 158 6.89 4.75 -6.90
CA ILE A 158 6.97 3.90 -8.09
C ILE A 158 5.59 3.72 -8.73
N ARG A 159 4.54 3.55 -7.92
CA ARG A 159 3.16 3.50 -8.42
C ARG A 159 2.80 4.81 -9.14
N GLU A 160 3.06 5.95 -8.52
CA GLU A 160 2.83 7.28 -9.08
C GLU A 160 3.60 7.49 -10.39
N LEU A 161 4.86 7.03 -10.46
CA LEU A 161 5.65 7.02 -11.70
C LEU A 161 4.93 6.24 -12.81
N CYS A 162 4.50 5.00 -12.55
CA CYS A 162 3.81 4.18 -13.54
C CYS A 162 2.50 4.84 -14.02
N GLU A 163 1.69 5.32 -13.07
CA GLU A 163 0.40 5.96 -13.36
C GLU A 163 0.58 7.26 -14.17
N GLN A 164 1.59 8.08 -13.86
CA GLN A 164 1.92 9.30 -14.61
C GLN A 164 2.27 9.02 -16.08
N TYR A 165 2.91 7.87 -16.36
CA TYR A 165 3.23 7.44 -17.72
C TYR A 165 2.09 6.65 -18.40
N GLY A 166 0.94 6.56 -17.75
CA GLY A 166 -0.26 5.95 -18.32
C GLY A 166 -0.32 4.43 -18.18
N PHE A 167 0.39 3.85 -17.21
CA PHE A 167 0.25 2.45 -16.80
C PHE A 167 -0.55 2.37 -15.48
N PRO A 168 -1.87 2.10 -15.54
CA PRO A 168 -2.68 1.91 -14.34
C PRO A 168 -2.17 0.72 -13.52
N ILE A 169 -2.00 0.92 -12.22
CA ILE A 169 -1.58 -0.12 -11.28
C ILE A 169 -2.79 -0.57 -10.45
N LEU A 170 -3.16 -1.84 -10.59
CA LEU A 170 -4.28 -2.44 -9.86
C LEU A 170 -3.91 -2.63 -8.39
N ASN A 171 -2.70 -3.12 -8.12
CA ASN A 171 -2.18 -3.30 -6.78
C ASN A 171 -0.67 -3.05 -6.72
N ALA A 172 -0.19 -2.57 -5.58
CA ALA A 172 1.22 -2.31 -5.31
C ALA A 172 1.52 -2.70 -3.87
N THR A 173 2.50 -3.58 -3.69
CA THR A 173 2.88 -4.13 -2.38
C THR A 173 4.39 -4.31 -2.31
N PHE A 174 4.88 -4.83 -1.19
CA PHE A 174 6.28 -5.14 -1.00
C PHE A 174 6.48 -6.37 -0.10
N THR A 175 7.65 -6.98 -0.19
CA THR A 175 8.17 -7.90 0.82
C THR A 175 9.61 -7.55 1.16
N VAL A 176 9.97 -7.72 2.43
CA VAL A 176 11.32 -7.50 2.95
C VAL A 176 11.88 -8.87 3.29
N GLU A 177 12.78 -9.36 2.44
CA GLU A 177 13.51 -10.59 2.67
C GLU A 177 14.74 -10.30 3.54
N LYS A 178 15.52 -11.34 3.82
CA LYS A 178 16.70 -11.24 4.68
C LYS A 178 17.67 -10.14 4.22
N ASP A 179 18.03 -10.17 2.94
CA ASP A 179 19.07 -9.32 2.35
C ASP A 179 18.53 -8.42 1.23
N GLU A 180 17.24 -8.54 0.88
CA GLU A 180 16.65 -7.91 -0.30
C GLU A 180 15.26 -7.35 -0.01
N VAL A 181 14.90 -6.27 -0.72
CA VAL A 181 13.54 -5.72 -0.73
C VAL A 181 12.98 -5.90 -2.12
N TYR A 182 11.73 -6.34 -2.19
CA TYR A 182 10.95 -6.45 -3.41
C TYR A 182 9.77 -5.50 -3.31
N ILE A 183 9.63 -4.60 -4.28
CA ILE A 183 8.40 -3.85 -4.53
C ILE A 183 7.72 -4.51 -5.71
N ILE A 184 6.47 -4.90 -5.57
CA ILE A 184 5.74 -5.71 -6.55
C ILE A 184 4.47 -4.98 -6.96
N LEU A 185 4.28 -4.83 -8.26
CA LEU A 185 3.17 -4.15 -8.89
C LEU A 185 2.38 -5.15 -9.73
N GLU A 186 1.06 -5.05 -9.66
CA GLU A 186 0.11 -5.70 -10.56
C GLU A 186 -0.42 -4.63 -11.52
N PRO A 187 0.23 -4.39 -12.67
CA PRO A 187 -0.28 -3.46 -13.66
C PRO A 187 -1.54 -4.02 -14.34
N GLN A 188 -2.42 -3.14 -14.82
CA GLN A 188 -3.54 -3.56 -15.64
C GLN A 188 -3.07 -4.20 -16.97
N THR A 189 -1.93 -3.77 -17.49
CA THR A 189 -1.26 -4.35 -18.65
C THR A 189 0.22 -4.01 -18.65
N MET A 190 1.05 -4.91 -19.18
CA MET A 190 2.49 -4.67 -19.36
C MET A 190 2.80 -3.73 -20.52
N THR A 191 1.88 -3.61 -21.51
CA THR A 191 2.06 -2.75 -22.69
C THR A 191 0.84 -1.89 -22.99
N ILE A 192 1.08 -0.66 -23.43
CA ILE A 192 0.04 0.32 -23.75
C ILE A 192 0.19 0.80 -25.19
N SER A 193 -0.86 1.44 -25.73
CA SER A 193 -0.85 1.93 -27.11
C SER A 193 0.31 2.90 -27.37
N LYS A 194 0.79 2.94 -28.61
CA LYS A 194 1.89 3.83 -28.99
C LYS A 194 1.52 5.31 -28.85
N THR A 195 0.25 5.66 -29.07
CA THR A 195 -0.20 7.06 -29.16
C THR A 195 -1.19 7.44 -28.06
N VAL A 196 -1.05 8.67 -27.56
CA VAL A 196 -1.92 9.27 -26.54
C VAL A 196 -2.42 10.64 -27.00
N VAL A 197 -3.68 10.93 -26.69
CA VAL A 197 -4.23 12.28 -26.85
C VAL A 197 -3.80 13.12 -25.64
N HIS A 198 -2.95 14.11 -25.89
CA HIS A 198 -2.51 15.07 -24.87
C HIS A 198 -3.41 16.31 -24.92
N SER A 199 -4.04 16.62 -23.77
CA SER A 199 -4.92 17.78 -23.66
C SER A 199 -4.11 19.05 -23.39
N GLY A 200 -4.29 20.04 -24.25
CA GLY A 200 -3.74 21.38 -24.13
C GLY A 200 -4.65 22.35 -23.36
N PRO A 201 -4.35 23.65 -23.41
CA PRO A 201 -5.15 24.68 -22.76
C PRO A 201 -6.46 24.99 -23.52
N PRO A 202 -7.43 25.67 -22.88
CA PRO A 202 -8.56 26.29 -23.58
C PRO A 202 -8.09 27.21 -24.71
N ALA A 203 -8.78 27.18 -25.86
CA ALA A 203 -8.41 27.95 -27.04
C ALA A 203 -8.53 29.48 -26.83
N THR A 204 -9.33 29.91 -25.85
CA THR A 204 -9.49 31.32 -25.48
C THR A 204 -8.25 31.92 -24.82
N LEU A 205 -7.38 31.11 -24.23
CA LEU A 205 -6.14 31.55 -23.58
C LEU A 205 -5.01 31.68 -24.59
N LYS A 206 -5.04 32.75 -25.40
CA LYS A 206 -4.13 32.96 -26.55
C LYS A 206 -2.66 32.62 -26.28
N LYS A 207 -2.07 33.18 -25.21
CA LYS A 207 -0.66 32.93 -24.88
C LYS A 207 -0.35 31.45 -24.65
N ASN A 208 -1.19 30.76 -23.88
CA ASN A 208 -0.99 29.35 -23.58
C ASN A 208 -1.25 28.47 -24.82
N ALA A 209 -2.22 28.84 -25.63
CA ALA A 209 -2.49 28.18 -26.91
C ALA A 209 -1.29 28.30 -27.85
N ASP A 210 -0.72 29.51 -28.01
CA ASP A 210 0.45 29.73 -28.85
C ASP A 210 1.66 28.92 -28.37
N ASP A 211 1.91 28.87 -27.06
CA ASP A 211 3.00 28.08 -26.47
C ASP A 211 2.78 26.57 -26.69
N PHE A 212 1.54 26.10 -26.57
CA PHE A 212 1.17 24.70 -26.84
C PHE A 212 1.39 24.34 -28.31
N LEU A 213 0.94 25.20 -29.24
CA LEU A 213 1.12 25.00 -30.67
C LEU A 213 2.59 24.97 -31.04
N LYS A 214 3.40 25.94 -30.58
CA LYS A 214 4.85 25.98 -30.81
C LYS A 214 5.56 24.72 -30.31
N LYS A 215 5.17 24.21 -29.14
CA LYS A 215 5.77 23.01 -28.56
C LYS A 215 5.51 21.75 -29.39
N TRP A 216 4.33 21.65 -29.99
CA TRP A 216 3.82 20.38 -30.53
C TRP A 216 3.69 20.32 -32.04
N ILE A 217 3.70 21.45 -32.77
CA ILE A 217 3.45 21.45 -34.22
C ILE A 217 4.52 20.69 -35.02
N ASP A 218 5.80 20.81 -34.61
CA ASP A 218 6.96 20.18 -35.25
C ASP A 218 7.71 19.24 -34.29
N ASN A 219 7.05 18.80 -33.21
CA ASN A 219 7.66 17.87 -32.28
C ASN A 219 7.79 16.49 -32.93
N SER A 220 8.95 15.83 -32.77
CA SER A 220 9.20 14.50 -33.35
C SER A 220 8.23 13.42 -32.86
N ARG A 221 7.60 13.62 -31.69
CA ARG A 221 6.60 12.71 -31.15
C ARG A 221 5.19 13.00 -31.64
N THR A 222 4.95 14.08 -32.36
CA THR A 222 3.59 14.42 -32.83
C THR A 222 3.18 13.50 -33.96
N VAL A 223 2.07 12.79 -33.76
CA VAL A 223 1.45 11.92 -34.76
C VAL A 223 0.36 12.69 -35.52
N THR A 224 -0.52 13.36 -34.76
CA THR A 224 -1.55 14.24 -35.31
C THR A 224 -1.29 15.65 -34.82
N LYS A 225 -1.12 16.60 -35.76
CA LYS A 225 -0.87 18.00 -35.44
C LYS A 225 -1.92 18.56 -34.48
N PRO A 226 -1.58 19.59 -33.67
CA PRO A 226 -2.54 20.17 -32.75
C PRO A 226 -3.85 20.58 -33.42
N TYR A 227 -4.97 20.21 -32.81
CA TYR A 227 -6.32 20.50 -33.30
C TYR A 227 -7.21 21.00 -32.16
N GLU A 228 -8.19 21.84 -32.48
CA GLU A 228 -9.18 22.32 -31.53
C GLU A 228 -10.41 21.42 -31.55
N LYS A 229 -10.90 21.04 -30.36
CA LYS A 229 -12.18 20.36 -30.17
C LYS A 229 -12.82 20.91 -28.90
N ASP A 230 -14.13 21.20 -28.92
CA ASP A 230 -14.86 21.67 -27.74
C ASP A 230 -14.19 22.87 -27.01
N LYS A 231 -13.69 23.85 -27.78
CA LYS A 231 -12.97 25.05 -27.29
C LYS A 231 -11.66 24.77 -26.55
N ARG A 232 -11.03 23.62 -26.79
CA ARG A 232 -9.76 23.21 -26.17
C ARG A 232 -8.82 22.62 -27.19
N TRP A 233 -7.53 22.86 -27.01
CA TRP A 233 -6.50 22.27 -27.87
C TRP A 233 -6.18 20.84 -27.46
N TYR A 234 -5.92 20.00 -28.45
CA TYR A 234 -5.47 18.63 -28.30
C TYR A 234 -4.35 18.34 -29.29
N VAL A 235 -3.51 17.36 -29.00
CA VAL A 235 -2.52 16.81 -29.93
C VAL A 235 -2.44 15.31 -29.69
N GLU A 236 -2.23 14.52 -30.74
CA GLU A 236 -1.90 13.10 -30.57
C GLU A 236 -0.40 12.91 -30.68
N ILE A 237 0.20 12.29 -29.67
CA ILE A 237 1.65 12.12 -29.57
C ILE A 237 2.02 10.66 -29.31
N GLU A 238 3.19 10.24 -29.77
CA GLU A 238 3.81 8.98 -29.38
C GLU A 238 4.25 9.04 -27.91
N ARG A 239 3.97 7.98 -27.15
CA ARG A 239 4.46 7.81 -25.78
C ARG A 239 5.97 7.60 -25.77
N GLU A 240 6.63 8.09 -24.72
CA GLU A 240 8.04 7.77 -24.47
C GLU A 240 8.24 6.28 -24.18
N PHE A 241 7.30 5.69 -23.44
CA PHE A 241 7.32 4.28 -23.07
C PHE A 241 5.98 3.63 -23.39
N THR A 242 6.04 2.46 -24.03
CA THR A 242 4.87 1.61 -24.30
C THR A 242 4.92 0.30 -23.53
N ASN A 243 6.01 0.03 -22.80
CA ASN A 243 6.20 -1.14 -21.95
C ASN A 243 6.65 -0.71 -20.56
N ILE A 244 5.99 -1.21 -19.52
CA ILE A 244 6.23 -0.82 -18.13
C ILE A 244 7.62 -1.24 -17.62
N ARG A 245 8.18 -2.35 -18.11
CA ARG A 245 9.54 -2.78 -17.77
C ARG A 245 10.56 -1.75 -18.22
N ILE A 246 10.45 -1.30 -19.48
CA ILE A 246 11.36 -0.29 -20.05
C ILE A 246 11.23 1.03 -19.29
N LEU A 247 9.99 1.44 -18.95
CA LEU A 247 9.76 2.61 -18.10
C LEU A 247 10.50 2.50 -16.76
N LEU A 248 10.30 1.39 -16.05
CA LEU A 248 10.92 1.19 -14.73
C LEU A 248 12.45 1.14 -14.84
N GLU A 249 13.00 0.43 -15.81
CA GLU A 249 14.44 0.31 -16.03
C GLU A 249 15.10 1.69 -16.28
N ASP A 250 14.42 2.59 -17.01
CA ASP A 250 14.94 3.93 -17.30
C ASP A 250 14.68 4.97 -16.20
N GLN A 251 13.49 4.95 -15.57
CA GLN A 251 13.02 6.07 -14.74
C GLN A 251 13.10 5.79 -13.23
N VAL A 252 13.04 4.54 -12.78
CA VAL A 252 12.87 4.25 -11.33
C VAL A 252 14.00 4.82 -10.47
N LYS A 253 15.24 4.79 -10.97
CA LYS A 253 16.44 5.30 -10.26
C LYS A 253 16.46 6.83 -10.16
N LYS A 254 15.63 7.53 -10.93
CA LYS A 254 15.51 9.00 -10.95
C LYS A 254 14.48 9.50 -9.92
N VAL A 255 13.69 8.60 -9.33
CA VAL A 255 12.64 8.93 -8.37
C VAL A 255 13.15 8.86 -6.92
N SER A 256 12.61 9.71 -6.04
CA SER A 256 12.92 9.65 -4.61
C SER A 256 12.27 8.44 -3.93
N LEU A 257 13.04 7.38 -3.74
CA LEU A 257 12.60 6.14 -3.06
C LEU A 257 12.71 6.24 -1.54
N GLY A 258 13.71 6.92 -1.01
CA GLY A 258 13.90 7.09 0.43
C GLY A 258 15.29 7.64 0.71
N LYS A 259 15.48 8.29 1.86
CA LYS A 259 16.77 8.92 2.21
C LYS A 259 17.92 7.90 2.34
N ASN A 260 17.61 6.67 2.72
CA ASN A 260 18.56 5.56 2.92
C ASN A 260 18.51 4.52 1.79
N ILE A 261 17.71 4.76 0.74
CA ILE A 261 17.79 4.01 -0.52
C ILE A 261 18.63 4.89 -1.44
N ASP A 262 19.93 4.91 -1.16
CA ASP A 262 20.89 5.82 -1.75
C ASP A 262 21.45 5.30 -3.08
N VAL A 263 22.38 6.06 -3.65
CA VAL A 263 22.99 5.75 -4.95
C VAL A 263 23.67 4.38 -4.96
N ASP A 264 24.22 3.91 -3.84
CA ASP A 264 24.89 2.61 -3.78
C ASP A 264 23.86 1.48 -3.86
N ILE A 265 22.75 1.57 -3.13
CA ILE A 265 21.65 0.61 -3.23
C ILE A 265 21.00 0.64 -4.62
N LEU A 266 20.86 1.84 -5.21
CA LEU A 266 20.27 2.02 -6.54
C LEU A 266 21.13 1.43 -7.67
N LYS A 267 22.44 1.21 -7.47
CA LYS A 267 23.29 0.52 -8.46
C LYS A 267 22.78 -0.90 -8.72
N ASP A 268 22.47 -1.61 -7.64
CA ASP A 268 22.02 -3.01 -7.66
C ASP A 268 20.50 -3.15 -7.82
N LEU A 269 19.78 -2.04 -8.01
CA LEU A 269 18.36 -2.06 -8.31
C LEU A 269 18.13 -2.66 -9.70
N THR A 270 17.30 -3.70 -9.73
CA THR A 270 16.89 -4.45 -10.92
C THR A 270 15.37 -4.50 -11.05
N VAL A 271 14.90 -4.57 -12.30
CA VAL A 271 13.48 -4.75 -12.62
C VAL A 271 13.24 -6.23 -12.93
N VAL A 272 12.25 -6.82 -12.27
CA VAL A 272 11.95 -8.25 -12.34
C VAL A 272 10.52 -8.48 -12.82
N ASP A 273 10.29 -9.46 -13.70
CA ASP A 273 8.94 -9.83 -14.12
C ASP A 273 8.35 -10.95 -13.26
N THR A 274 7.17 -11.41 -13.65
CA THR A 274 6.42 -12.47 -12.96
C THR A 274 7.23 -13.75 -12.82
N ASN A 275 7.96 -14.18 -13.87
CA ASN A 275 8.74 -15.41 -13.80
C ASN A 275 9.96 -15.26 -12.88
N GLU A 276 10.52 -14.05 -12.82
CA GLU A 276 11.62 -13.71 -11.93
C GLU A 276 11.19 -13.55 -10.47
N LEU A 277 9.92 -13.18 -10.24
CA LEU A 277 9.30 -13.11 -8.91
C LEU A 277 8.79 -14.47 -8.41
N LEU A 278 8.62 -15.46 -9.28
CA LEU A 278 8.27 -16.84 -8.91
C LEU A 278 9.51 -17.60 -8.42
N ARG A 279 9.90 -17.32 -7.17
CA ARG A 279 11.07 -17.91 -6.49
C ARG A 279 10.68 -18.62 -5.21
N GLU A 280 11.51 -19.59 -4.81
CA GLU A 280 11.28 -20.43 -3.65
C GLU A 280 11.16 -19.64 -2.34
N HIS A 281 12.00 -18.63 -2.15
CA HIS A 281 11.96 -17.78 -0.96
C HIS A 281 10.75 -16.84 -0.92
N LEU A 282 10.12 -16.56 -2.06
CA LEU A 282 8.93 -15.70 -2.16
C LEU A 282 7.60 -16.47 -2.05
N ARG A 283 7.61 -17.79 -1.84
CA ARG A 283 6.37 -18.59 -1.77
C ARG A 283 5.43 -18.15 -0.65
N ALA A 284 5.98 -17.79 0.51
CA ALA A 284 5.17 -17.34 1.63
C ALA A 284 4.45 -16.02 1.31
N PHE A 285 5.17 -15.06 0.73
CA PHE A 285 4.60 -13.80 0.23
C PHE A 285 3.48 -14.08 -0.79
N TRP A 286 3.75 -14.87 -1.83
CA TRP A 286 2.75 -15.16 -2.87
C TRP A 286 1.53 -15.86 -2.31
N THR A 287 1.72 -16.80 -1.39
CA THR A 287 0.61 -17.49 -0.74
C THR A 287 -0.24 -16.51 0.04
N LEU A 288 0.35 -15.60 0.82
CA LEU A 288 -0.40 -14.56 1.54
C LEU A 288 -1.09 -13.56 0.61
N TYR A 289 -0.44 -13.18 -0.47
CA TYR A 289 -0.97 -12.23 -1.45
C TYR A 289 -2.17 -12.80 -2.22
N LEU A 290 -2.12 -14.10 -2.54
CA LEU A 290 -3.11 -14.77 -3.38
C LEU A 290 -4.21 -15.50 -2.59
N ASP A 291 -3.93 -15.92 -1.35
CA ASP A 291 -4.91 -16.58 -0.48
C ASP A 291 -5.88 -15.53 0.06
N GLN A 292 -7.12 -15.57 -0.42
CA GLN A 292 -8.18 -14.65 0.00
C GLN A 292 -8.69 -14.94 1.42
N ARG A 293 -8.26 -16.04 2.04
CA ARG A 293 -8.66 -16.41 3.39
C ARG A 293 -7.93 -15.57 4.43
N MET A 294 -8.66 -15.14 5.44
CA MET A 294 -8.11 -14.45 6.60
C MET A 294 -7.29 -15.41 7.48
N SER A 295 -6.44 -14.87 8.37
CA SER A 295 -5.61 -15.71 9.24
C SER A 295 -6.41 -16.71 10.09
N TRP A 296 -7.60 -16.32 10.54
CA TRP A 296 -8.49 -17.15 11.35
C TRP A 296 -9.34 -18.15 10.54
N GLU A 297 -9.29 -18.10 9.22
CA GLU A 297 -9.98 -19.03 8.32
C GLU A 297 -9.08 -20.17 7.83
N ARG A 298 -7.78 -20.05 8.05
CA ARG A 298 -6.75 -21.03 7.69
C ARG A 298 -6.55 -22.06 8.80
#